data_AF-A0A7C3SNF9-F1
#
_entry.id   AF-A0A7C3SNF9-F1
#
_cell.length_a   1.000
_cell.length_b   1.000
_cell.length_c   1.000
_cell.angle_alpha   90.00
_cell.angle_beta   90.00
_cell.angle_gamma   90.00
#
_symmetry.space_group_name_H-M   'P 1'
#
loop_
_entity.id
_entity.type
_entity.pdbx_description
1 polymer ?
#
loop_
_entity_poly.entity_id
_entity_poly.type
_entity_poly.pdbx_seq_one_letter_code
_entity_poly.pdbx_strand_id
1 'polypeptide(L)'
;MGQPSCSSCSFFLPHEHFQGFGLCLAKGELVAAGSAACESARALSLEEVRRALEEQGWVYCTSCRLTLTSEEEVMLHWSKHALAPGLVFDEATPEEVLAGD
;
A
#
# COMPACT_ATOMS: atom_id res chain seq x y z
N MET A 1 16.28 16.45 -4.40
CA MET A 1 15.47 15.25 -4.68
C MET A 1 15.34 14.50 -3.37
N GLY A 2 14.13 14.42 -2.81
CA GLY A 2 13.90 13.80 -1.51
C GLY A 2 14.30 12.32 -1.55
N GLN A 3 14.95 11.84 -0.50
CA GLN A 3 15.28 10.43 -0.36
C GLN A 3 13.98 9.60 -0.46
N PRO A 4 13.98 8.46 -1.17
CA PRO A 4 12.82 7.60 -1.22
C PRO A 4 12.43 7.21 0.21
N SER A 5 11.15 7.29 0.53
CA SER A 5 10.57 6.85 1.79
C SER A 5 9.82 5.54 1.58
N CYS A 6 9.49 4.85 2.67
CA CYS A 6 8.69 3.62 2.60
C CYS A 6 7.37 3.82 1.83
N SER A 7 6.71 4.97 1.97
CA SER A 7 5.47 5.30 1.26
C SER A 7 5.54 5.24 -0.27
N SER A 8 6.73 5.26 -0.86
CA SER A 8 6.96 5.22 -2.30
C SER A 8 7.63 3.92 -2.76
N CYS A 9 7.77 2.95 -1.87
CA CYS A 9 8.38 1.66 -2.13
C CYS A 9 7.33 0.65 -2.63
N SER A 10 7.69 -0.15 -3.64
CA SER A 10 6.88 -1.26 -4.16
C SER A 10 6.51 -2.31 -3.11
N PHE A 11 7.32 -2.46 -2.06
CA PHE A 11 7.07 -3.40 -0.97
C PHE A 11 6.20 -2.85 0.15
N PHE A 12 5.79 -1.58 0.08
CA PHE A 12 5.01 -0.96 1.14
C PHE A 12 3.52 -1.11 0.88
N LEU A 13 2.84 -1.75 1.83
CA LEU A 13 1.38 -1.78 1.89
C LEU A 13 0.92 -0.82 3.00
N PRO A 14 0.21 0.27 2.68
CA PRO A 14 -0.32 1.19 3.68
C PRO A 14 -1.32 0.49 4.58
N HIS A 15 -1.39 0.91 5.85
CA HIS A 15 -2.48 0.53 6.73
C HIS A 15 -3.71 1.40 6.43
N GLU A 16 -4.90 0.81 6.39
CA GLU A 16 -6.14 1.52 6.07
C GLU A 16 -6.50 2.64 7.08
N HIS A 17 -6.26 2.43 8.38
CA HIS A 17 -6.59 3.37 9.45
C HIS A 17 -5.40 4.24 9.86
N PHE A 18 -4.20 3.65 9.98
CA PHE A 18 -3.03 4.33 10.54
C PHE A 18 -2.09 4.85 9.45
N GLN A 19 -2.34 6.08 8.98
CA GLN A 19 -1.61 6.72 7.86
C GLN A 19 -0.09 6.82 8.03
N GLY A 20 0.40 6.79 9.26
CA GLY A 20 1.84 6.84 9.55
C GLY A 20 2.55 5.50 9.38
N PHE A 21 1.82 4.41 9.17
CA PHE A 21 2.36 3.05 9.20
C PHE A 21 1.87 2.21 8.01
N GLY A 22 2.62 1.15 7.73
CA GLY A 22 2.25 0.12 6.78
C GLY A 22 3.14 -1.11 6.94
N LEU A 23 2.85 -2.17 6.20
CA LEU A 23 3.63 -3.39 6.18
C LEU A 23 4.70 -3.32 5.09
N CYS A 24 5.94 -3.65 5.44
CA CYS A 24 7.00 -3.90 4.47
C CYS A 24 7.01 -5.37 4.07
N LEU A 25 6.57 -5.70 2.86
CA LEU A 25 6.52 -7.09 2.36
C LEU A 25 7.91 -7.75 2.26
N ALA A 26 8.97 -6.97 2.03
CA ALA A 26 10.33 -7.50 1.96
C ALA A 26 10.87 -7.96 3.33
N LYS A 27 10.35 -7.39 4.43
CA LYS A 27 10.84 -7.65 5.79
C LYS A 27 9.80 -8.33 6.70
N GLY A 28 8.52 -8.31 6.31
CA GLY A 28 7.42 -8.86 7.11
C GLY A 28 7.14 -8.07 8.38
N GLU A 29 7.47 -6.77 8.42
CA GLU A 29 7.34 -5.94 9.63
C GLU A 29 6.56 -4.65 9.36
N LEU A 30 5.95 -4.10 10.42
CA LEU A 30 5.35 -2.77 10.39
C LEU A 30 6.43 -1.70 10.35
N VAL A 31 6.34 -0.80 9.37
CA VAL A 31 7.28 0.31 9.16
C VAL A 31 6.54 1.64 9.12
N ALA A 32 7.23 2.71 9.50
CA ALA A 32 6.71 4.06 9.36
C ALA A 32 6.75 4.50 7.89
N ALA A 33 5.66 5.07 7.36
CA ALA A 33 5.55 5.50 5.97
C ALA A 33 6.66 6.50 5.56
N GLY A 34 7.03 7.38 6.49
CA GLY A 34 8.07 8.40 6.30
C GLY A 34 9.50 7.97 6.65
N SER A 35 9.74 6.71 7.00
CA SER A 35 11.12 6.27 7.28
C SER A 35 11.96 6.32 6.01
N ALA A 36 13.25 6.61 6.19
CA ALA A 36 14.23 6.62 5.10
C ALA A 36 14.26 5.27 4.39
N ALA A 37 14.51 5.29 3.08
CA ALA A 37 14.70 4.08 2.29
C ALA A 37 15.78 3.18 2.90
N CYS A 38 15.53 1.88 2.80
CA CYS A 38 16.49 0.83 3.14
C CYS A 38 17.16 0.28 1.88
N GLU A 39 18.13 -0.62 2.05
CA GLU A 39 18.83 -1.31 0.96
C GLU A 39 17.89 -2.09 0.01
N SER A 40 16.75 -2.57 0.52
CA SER A 40 15.73 -3.27 -0.27
C SER A 40 14.69 -2.33 -0.91
N ALA A 41 14.84 -1.01 -0.77
CA ALA A 41 13.89 -0.07 -1.33
C ALA A 41 13.88 -0.16 -2.86
N ARG A 42 12.70 -0.43 -3.42
CA ARG A 42 12.49 -0.51 -4.86
C ARG A 42 11.33 0.40 -5.23
N ALA A 43 11.54 1.26 -6.21
CA ALA A 43 10.47 2.09 -6.76
C ALA A 43 9.36 1.21 -7.34
N LEU A 44 8.11 1.57 -7.05
CA LEU A 44 6.96 0.98 -7.73
C LEU A 44 7.08 1.25 -9.23
N SER A 45 6.77 0.26 -10.06
CA SER A 45 6.72 0.41 -11.52
C SER A 45 5.28 0.51 -12.01
N LEU A 46 5.07 1.16 -13.17
CA LEU A 46 3.74 1.28 -13.77
C LEU A 46 3.16 -0.10 -14.14
N GLU A 47 4.02 -1.04 -14.54
CA GLU A 47 3.62 -2.42 -14.85
C GLU A 47 3.07 -3.13 -13.62
N GLU A 48 3.68 -2.96 -12.46
CA GLU A 48 3.17 -3.52 -11.20
C GLU A 48 1.81 -2.93 -10.81
N VAL A 49 1.63 -1.63 -11.04
CA VAL A 49 0.36 -0.95 -10.78
C VAL A 49 -0.74 -1.43 -11.72
N ARG A 50 -0.45 -1.55 -13.02
CA ARG A 50 -1.39 -2.08 -14.02
C ARG A 50 -1.77 -3.51 -13.70
N ARG A 51 -0.78 -4.34 -13.38
CA ARG A 51 -1.02 -5.74 -13.01
C ARG A 51 -1.91 -5.83 -11.77
N ALA A 52 -1.67 -5.02 -10.74
CA ALA A 52 -2.57 -4.95 -9.59
C ALA A 52 -3.98 -4.54 -10.03
N LEU A 53 -4.14 -3.50 -10.84
CA LEU A 53 -5.45 -3.10 -11.35
C LEU A 53 -6.17 -4.25 -12.10
N GLU A 54 -5.45 -5.02 -12.91
CA GLU A 54 -5.98 -6.17 -13.64
C GLU A 54 -6.34 -7.36 -12.74
N GLU A 55 -5.51 -7.66 -11.73
CA GLU A 55 -5.65 -8.84 -10.87
C GLU A 55 -6.73 -8.66 -9.79
N GLN A 56 -6.81 -7.47 -9.17
CA GLN A 56 -7.71 -7.20 -8.04
C GLN A 56 -8.80 -6.16 -8.38
N GLY A 57 -8.72 -5.47 -9.52
CA GLY A 57 -9.71 -4.49 -9.96
C GLY A 57 -9.55 -3.09 -9.36
N TRP A 58 -8.52 -2.87 -8.52
CA TRP A 58 -8.28 -1.58 -7.88
C TRP A 58 -6.81 -1.36 -7.53
N VAL A 59 -6.43 -0.09 -7.30
CA VAL A 59 -5.13 0.35 -6.77
C VAL A 59 -5.38 1.41 -5.72
N TYR A 60 -4.63 1.44 -4.63
CA TYR A 60 -4.83 2.48 -3.61
C TYR A 60 -3.90 3.67 -3.80
N CYS A 61 -4.47 4.87 -3.79
CA CYS A 61 -3.71 6.11 -3.74
C CYS A 61 -3.51 6.53 -2.29
N THR A 62 -2.28 6.42 -1.76
CA THR A 62 -1.97 6.79 -0.37
C THR A 62 -2.03 8.29 -0.14
N SER A 63 -1.79 9.10 -1.18
CA SER A 63 -1.89 10.56 -1.09
C SER A 63 -3.34 11.05 -1.01
N CYS A 64 -4.26 10.44 -1.78
CA CYS A 64 -5.67 10.86 -1.81
C CYS A 64 -6.56 10.09 -0.84
N ARG A 65 -6.13 8.89 -0.41
CA ARG A 65 -6.92 7.91 0.36
C ARG A 65 -8.13 7.41 -0.42
N LEU A 66 -7.91 7.05 -1.67
CA LEU A 66 -8.93 6.59 -2.60
C LEU A 66 -8.47 5.33 -3.31
N THR A 67 -9.39 4.40 -3.53
CA THR A 67 -9.24 3.28 -4.45
C THR A 67 -9.50 3.77 -5.88
N LEU A 68 -8.51 3.62 -6.74
CA LEU A 68 -8.58 3.88 -8.16
C LEU A 68 -8.98 2.57 -8.85
N THR A 69 -9.98 2.61 -9.71
CA THR A 69 -10.57 1.40 -10.31
C THR A 69 -10.47 1.39 -11.83
N SER A 70 -10.03 2.50 -12.42
CA SER A 70 -9.85 2.63 -13.87
C SER A 70 -8.42 3.00 -14.23
N GLU A 71 -7.96 2.56 -15.41
CA GLU A 71 -6.61 2.88 -15.90
C GLU A 71 -6.40 4.40 -16.03
N GLU A 72 -7.43 5.14 -16.47
CA GLU A 72 -7.37 6.60 -16.59
C GLU A 72 -7.11 7.27 -15.23
N GLU A 73 -7.80 6.83 -14.16
CA GLU A 73 -7.59 7.34 -12.80
C GLU A 73 -6.16 7.03 -12.30
N VAL A 74 -5.70 5.81 -12.54
CA VAL A 74 -4.36 5.36 -12.20
C VAL A 74 -3.31 6.24 -12.90
N MET A 75 -3.45 6.48 -14.21
CA MET A 75 -2.49 7.29 -14.97
C MET A 75 -2.45 8.75 -14.52
N LEU A 76 -3.60 9.33 -14.17
CA LEU A 76 -3.69 10.69 -13.62
C LEU A 76 -2.97 10.82 -12.27
N HIS A 77 -3.05 9.79 -11.43
CA HIS A 77 -2.43 9.79 -10.10
C HIS A 77 -0.97 9.35 -10.13
N TRP A 78 -0.58 8.43 -11.01
CA TRP A 78 0.78 7.89 -11.12
C TRP A 78 1.85 8.97 -11.18
N SER A 79 1.58 10.06 -11.90
CA SER A 79 2.54 11.13 -12.13
C SER A 79 2.73 12.07 -10.93
N LYS A 80 1.84 12.03 -9.93
CA LYS A 80 1.72 13.06 -8.88
C LYS A 80 1.61 12.50 -7.46
N HIS A 81 1.11 11.28 -7.30
CA HIS A 81 0.73 10.71 -6.02
C HIS A 81 1.47 9.40 -5.77
N ALA A 82 1.61 9.05 -4.50
CA ALA A 82 2.07 7.73 -4.12
C ALA A 82 0.93 6.72 -4.25
N LEU A 83 1.18 5.67 -5.02
CA LEU A 83 0.26 4.55 -5.21
C LEU A 83 0.78 3.32 -4.48
N ALA A 84 -0.13 2.48 -4.03
CA ALA A 84 0.15 1.17 -3.47
C ALA A 84 -0.70 0.13 -4.20
N PRO A 85 -0.10 -0.97 -4.68
CA PRO A 85 -0.83 -2.03 -5.35
C PRO A 85 -1.75 -2.81 -4.40
N GLY A 86 -1.68 -2.60 -3.09
CA GLY A 86 -2.58 -3.23 -2.12
C GLY A 86 -2.68 -2.42 -0.83
N LEU A 87 -3.44 -2.93 0.13
CA LEU A 87 -3.64 -2.38 1.47
C LEU A 87 -3.45 -3.49 2.50
N VAL A 88 -2.94 -3.12 3.67
CA VAL A 88 -3.09 -3.96 4.87
C VAL A 88 -4.48 -3.70 5.42
N PHE A 89 -5.30 -4.75 5.40
CA PHE A 89 -6.53 -4.80 6.16
C PHE A 89 -6.24 -5.40 7.53
N ASP A 90 -6.82 -4.82 8.58
CA ASP A 90 -6.89 -5.52 9.85
C ASP A 90 -7.92 -6.63 9.66
N GLU A 91 -7.45 -7.85 9.41
CA GLU A 91 -8.35 -9.00 9.34
C GLU A 91 -8.93 -9.13 10.75
N ALA A 92 -10.17 -8.64 10.92
CA ALA A 92 -10.90 -8.78 12.17
C ALA A 92 -10.94 -10.27 12.48
N THR A 93 -10.06 -10.71 13.40
CA THR A 93 -10.17 -12.03 13.99
C THR A 93 -11.61 -12.17 14.42
N PRO A 94 -12.37 -13.16 13.92
CA PRO A 94 -13.65 -13.46 14.54
C PRO A 94 -13.30 -13.72 16.01
N GLU A 95 -13.78 -12.85 16.91
CA GLU A 95 -13.77 -13.18 18.33
C GLU A 95 -14.37 -14.59 18.41
N GLU A 96 -13.56 -15.57 18.78
CA GLU A 96 -14.07 -16.88 19.16
C GLU A 96 -14.95 -16.63 20.37
N VAL A 97 -16.22 -16.36 20.13
CA VAL A 97 -17.28 -16.47 21.13
C VAL A 97 -17.35 -17.95 21.49
N LEU A 98 -16.51 -18.33 22.45
CA LEU A 98 -16.76 -19.46 23.31
C LEU A 98 -18.06 -19.16 24.05
N ALA A 99 -19.18 -19.49 23.41
CA ALA A 99 -20.44 -19.70 24.10
C ALA A 99 -20.20 -20.89 25.04
N GLY A 100 -19.83 -20.58 26.29
CA GLY A 100 -19.81 -21.54 27.37
C GLY A 100 -21.23 -22.02 27.65
N ASP A 101 -21.38 -23.34 27.67
CA ASP A 101 -22.57 -24.14 27.98
C ASP A 101 -23.23 -23.76 29.32
#